data_AF-A0A961UV11-F1
#
_entry.id   AF-A0A961UV11-F1
#
_cell.length_a   1.000
_cell.length_b   1.000
_cell.length_c   1.000
_cell.angle_alpha   90.00
_cell.angle_beta   90.00
_cell.angle_gamma   90.00
#
_symmetry.space_group_name_H-M   'P 1'
#
loop_
_entity.id
_entity.type
_entity.pdbx_description
1 polymer ?
#
loop_
_entity_poly.entity_id
_entity_poly.type
_entity_poly.pdbx_seq_one_letter_code
_entity_poly.pdbx_strand_id
1 'polypeptide(L)'
;MSAAKLIIKKRMQFIQGKVRPCCYVQAVVDADVKAVLDEHFLTDQLFKRAAYAQSWPDGAIAIPAAIAPALGAFLKNDACPEITVKTLMSGQMHQGSNVWEMMAFELIAKLAFDNFVALCDTIADLSRDIVYEGSASTPSFDFSVEDAVQKLERAASAMAAA
;
A
#
# COMPACT_ATOMS: atom_id res chain seq x y z
N MET A 1 17.79 -1.90 0.62
CA MET A 1 16.45 -2.22 1.14
C MET A 1 15.85 -3.29 0.25
N SER A 2 15.44 -4.41 0.83
CA SER A 2 14.69 -5.42 0.08
C SER A 2 13.26 -4.88 -0.07
N ALA A 3 12.81 -4.74 -1.32
CA ALA A 3 11.46 -4.28 -1.63
C ALA A 3 10.42 -5.13 -0.88
N ALA A 4 9.35 -4.48 -0.42
CA ALA A 4 8.20 -5.17 0.16
C ALA A 4 7.71 -6.27 -0.79
N LYS A 5 7.22 -7.39 -0.25
CA LYS A 5 6.72 -8.53 -1.03
C LYS A 5 5.34 -8.95 -0.57
N LEU A 6 4.48 -9.27 -1.53
CA LEU A 6 3.17 -9.88 -1.27
C LEU A 6 3.23 -11.38 -1.54
N ILE A 7 2.98 -12.19 -0.52
CA ILE A 7 2.80 -13.63 -0.62
C ILE A 7 1.32 -13.90 -0.89
N ILE A 8 0.99 -14.56 -1.99
CA ILE A 8 -0.38 -14.97 -2.33
C ILE A 8 -0.43 -16.51 -2.43
N LYS A 9 -1.30 -17.15 -1.66
CA LYS A 9 -1.53 -18.60 -1.68
C LYS A 9 -2.99 -18.89 -1.98
N LYS A 10 -3.25 -19.63 -3.07
CA LYS A 10 -4.59 -20.04 -3.51
C LYS A 10 -4.74 -21.55 -3.39
N ARG A 11 -5.85 -22.02 -2.83
CA ARG A 11 -6.13 -23.46 -2.68
C ARG A 11 -7.61 -23.75 -2.57
N MET A 12 -8.02 -24.95 -3.00
CA MET A 12 -9.32 -25.52 -2.65
C MET A 12 -9.21 -26.18 -1.28
N GLN A 13 -10.04 -25.80 -0.31
CA GLN A 13 -9.97 -26.30 1.06
C GLN A 13 -11.34 -26.82 1.52
N PHE A 14 -11.34 -27.96 2.21
CA PHE A 14 -12.56 -28.49 2.82
C PHE A 14 -12.86 -27.75 4.12
N ILE A 15 -13.96 -27.00 4.15
CA ILE A 15 -14.35 -26.15 5.28
C ILE A 15 -15.86 -26.31 5.49
N GLN A 16 -16.26 -26.65 6.72
CA GLN A 16 -17.68 -26.78 7.12
C GLN A 16 -18.50 -27.68 6.18
N GLY A 17 -17.94 -28.83 5.79
CA GLY A 17 -18.64 -29.81 4.94
C GLY A 17 -18.67 -29.47 3.45
N LYS A 18 -18.02 -28.40 2.99
CA LYS A 18 -17.93 -28.01 1.57
C LYS A 18 -16.51 -27.69 1.15
N VAL A 19 -16.15 -28.02 -0.08
CA VAL A 19 -14.88 -27.58 -0.68
C VAL A 19 -15.06 -26.13 -1.14
N ARG A 20 -14.22 -25.21 -0.64
CA ARG A 20 -14.27 -23.79 -0.93
C ARG A 20 -12.95 -23.28 -1.50
N PRO A 21 -12.97 -22.42 -2.53
CA PRO A 21 -11.78 -21.70 -2.98
C PRO A 21 -11.35 -20.69 -1.92
N CYS A 22 -10.09 -20.77 -1.51
CA CYS A 22 -9.50 -19.92 -0.49
C CYS A 22 -8.29 -19.18 -1.05
N CYS A 23 -8.16 -17.91 -0.68
CA CYS A 23 -6.99 -17.09 -0.96
C CYS A 23 -6.44 -16.53 0.34
N TYR A 24 -5.14 -16.73 0.57
CA TYR A 24 -4.39 -16.17 1.67
C TYR A 24 -3.37 -15.18 1.13
N VAL A 25 -3.30 -14.00 1.74
CA VAL A 25 -2.35 -12.94 1.36
C VAL A 25 -1.59 -12.47 2.58
N GLN A 26 -0.28 -12.20 2.43
CA GLN A 26 0.56 -11.66 3.49
C GLN A 26 1.66 -10.75 2.93
N ALA A 27 1.82 -9.56 3.48
CA ALA A 27 2.95 -8.68 3.18
C ALA A 27 4.16 -9.01 4.05
N VAL A 28 5.34 -8.95 3.44
CA VAL A 28 6.65 -9.11 4.10
C VAL A 28 7.51 -7.91 3.76
N VAL A 29 8.14 -7.32 4.77
CA VAL A 29 9.01 -6.16 4.67
C VAL A 29 10.27 -6.37 5.53
N ASP A 30 11.26 -5.51 5.32
CA ASP A 30 12.48 -5.47 6.14
C ASP A 30 12.15 -5.17 7.61
N ALA A 31 12.98 -5.68 8.54
CA ALA A 31 12.72 -5.62 9.98
C ALA A 31 12.57 -4.19 10.52
N ASP A 32 13.36 -3.25 9.99
CA ASP A 32 13.34 -1.85 10.42
C ASP A 32 12.01 -1.18 10.05
N VAL A 33 11.54 -1.39 8.82
CA VAL A 33 10.24 -0.88 8.35
C VAL A 33 9.10 -1.56 9.10
N LYS A 34 9.22 -2.86 9.37
CA LYS A 34 8.25 -3.61 10.17
C LYS A 34 8.07 -3.01 11.56
N ALA A 35 9.14 -2.64 12.24
CA ALA A 35 9.07 -2.07 13.59
C ALA A 35 8.23 -0.78 13.61
N VAL A 36 8.49 0.14 12.66
CA VAL A 36 7.74 1.40 12.54
C VAL A 36 6.27 1.16 12.22
N LEU A 37 5.98 0.23 11.30
CA LEU A 37 4.62 -0.15 10.93
C LEU A 37 3.85 -0.75 12.11
N ASP A 38 4.49 -1.62 12.90
CA ASP A 38 3.90 -2.26 14.07
C ASP A 38 3.62 -1.26 15.19
N GLU A 39 4.43 -0.21 15.32
CA GLU A 39 4.27 0.81 16.37
C GLU A 39 3.20 1.85 16.03
N HIS A 40 3.16 2.33 14.78
CA HIS A 40 2.38 3.54 14.45
C HIS A 40 1.22 3.32 13.47
N PHE A 41 1.27 2.29 12.61
CA PHE A 41 0.41 2.24 11.42
C PHE A 41 -0.47 0.99 11.32
N LEU A 42 -0.49 0.11 12.32
CA LEU A 42 -1.25 -1.15 12.28
C LEU A 42 -2.74 -1.00 11.92
N THR A 43 -3.36 0.10 12.34
CA THR A 43 -4.78 0.38 12.13
C THR A 43 -5.09 1.01 10.78
N ASP A 44 -4.08 1.43 10.02
CA ASP A 44 -4.29 2.13 8.77
C ASP A 44 -4.95 1.24 7.73
N GLN A 45 -5.99 1.78 7.09
CA GLN A 45 -6.78 1.10 6.10
C GLN A 45 -6.10 1.19 4.73
N LEU A 46 -5.64 0.06 4.21
CA LEU A 46 -5.06 -0.07 2.89
C LEU A 46 -6.13 -0.31 1.82
N PHE A 47 -7.25 -0.92 2.22
CA PHE A 47 -8.43 -1.07 1.39
C PHE A 47 -9.69 -1.02 2.25
N LYS A 48 -10.63 -0.16 1.82
CA LYS A 48 -11.95 -0.01 2.43
C LYS A 48 -13.04 -0.20 1.39
N ARG A 49 -13.87 -1.22 1.58
CA ARG A 49 -14.97 -1.57 0.66
C ARG A 49 -15.85 -0.39 0.27
N ALA A 50 -16.26 0.44 1.24
CA ALA A 50 -17.14 1.58 1.01
C ALA A 50 -16.55 2.63 0.06
N ALA A 51 -15.21 2.77 0.01
CA ALA A 51 -14.55 3.70 -0.90
C ALA A 51 -14.64 3.25 -2.37
N TYR A 52 -14.80 1.95 -2.61
CA TYR A 52 -14.75 1.35 -3.94
C TYR A 52 -16.09 0.75 -4.41
N ALA A 53 -17.12 0.73 -3.55
CA ALA A 53 -18.41 0.10 -3.85
C ALA A 53 -19.23 0.87 -4.90
N GLN A 54 -19.01 2.18 -5.04
CA GLN A 54 -19.77 3.05 -5.95
C GLN A 54 -19.01 3.38 -7.24
N SER A 55 -17.73 3.70 -7.13
CA SER A 55 -16.88 4.02 -8.28
C SER A 55 -15.45 3.56 -8.02
N TRP A 56 -14.77 3.12 -9.07
CA TRP A 56 -13.36 2.76 -9.01
C TRP A 56 -12.54 3.95 -9.50
N PRO A 57 -11.55 4.44 -8.74
CA PRO A 57 -10.72 5.54 -9.20
C PRO A 57 -9.95 5.15 -10.47
N ASP A 58 -9.86 6.09 -11.40
CA ASP A 58 -9.05 5.90 -12.62
C ASP A 58 -7.59 5.64 -12.23
N GLY A 59 -7.00 4.61 -12.83
CA GLY A 59 -5.61 4.23 -12.58
C GLY A 59 -5.35 3.41 -11.32
N ALA A 60 -6.35 3.12 -10.47
CA ALA A 60 -6.14 2.34 -9.24
C ALA A 60 -5.64 0.91 -9.50
N ILE A 61 -6.33 0.15 -10.34
CA ILE A 61 -5.85 -1.15 -10.84
C ILE A 61 -6.58 -1.50 -12.15
N ALA A 62 -5.87 -2.11 -13.10
CA ALA A 62 -6.50 -2.62 -14.32
C ALA A 62 -7.37 -3.85 -13.98
N ILE A 63 -8.70 -3.68 -14.05
CA ILE A 63 -9.65 -4.75 -13.76
C ILE A 63 -9.87 -5.58 -15.04
N PRO A 64 -9.55 -6.89 -15.04
CA PRO A 64 -9.86 -7.74 -16.19
C PRO A 64 -11.37 -7.82 -16.44
N ALA A 65 -11.80 -7.69 -17.69
CA ALA A 65 -13.22 -7.65 -18.07
C ALA A 65 -14.01 -8.87 -17.56
N ALA A 66 -13.39 -10.06 -17.53
CA ALA A 66 -14.01 -11.29 -17.03
C ALA A 66 -14.31 -11.26 -15.53
N ILE A 67 -13.54 -10.50 -14.73
CA ILE A 67 -13.68 -10.43 -13.27
C ILE A 67 -14.58 -9.26 -12.85
N ALA A 68 -14.70 -8.22 -13.68
CA ALA A 68 -15.41 -6.99 -13.32
C ALA A 68 -16.83 -7.19 -12.75
N PRO A 69 -17.70 -8.07 -13.31
CA PRO A 69 -19.02 -8.31 -12.72
C PRO A 69 -18.95 -8.96 -11.33
N ALA A 70 -18.06 -9.95 -11.16
CA ALA A 70 -17.88 -10.65 -9.90
C ALA A 70 -17.26 -9.75 -8.83
N LEU A 71 -16.31 -8.89 -9.21
CA LEU A 71 -15.73 -7.88 -8.33
C LEU A 71 -16.79 -6.88 -7.87
N GLY A 72 -17.63 -6.37 -8.78
CA GLY A 72 -18.71 -5.44 -8.43
C GLY A 72 -19.70 -6.06 -7.43
N ALA A 73 -20.05 -7.34 -7.60
CA ALA A 73 -20.89 -8.08 -6.65
C ALA A 73 -20.16 -8.29 -5.31
N PHE A 74 -18.88 -8.65 -5.36
CA PHE A 74 -18.04 -8.89 -4.19
C PHE A 74 -17.95 -7.64 -3.29
N LEU A 75 -17.68 -6.47 -3.86
CA LEU A 75 -17.59 -5.20 -3.13
C LEU A 75 -18.90 -4.76 -2.46
N LYS A 76 -20.04 -5.20 -2.98
CA LYS A 76 -21.35 -4.92 -2.37
C LYS A 76 -21.69 -5.89 -1.25
N ASN A 77 -21.00 -7.03 -1.18
CA ASN A 77 -21.18 -8.04 -0.15
C ASN A 77 -20.47 -7.62 1.15
N ASP A 78 -21.15 -7.75 2.29
CA ASP A 78 -20.55 -7.51 3.61
C ASP A 78 -19.45 -8.52 3.97
N ALA A 79 -19.38 -9.65 3.25
CA ALA A 79 -18.29 -10.61 3.35
C ALA A 79 -16.97 -10.15 2.67
N CYS A 80 -16.98 -9.03 1.92
CA CYS A 80 -15.76 -8.47 1.37
C CYS A 80 -14.91 -7.88 2.50
N PRO A 81 -13.69 -8.39 2.72
CA PRO A 81 -12.86 -7.94 3.82
C PRO A 81 -12.33 -6.51 3.60
N GLU A 82 -12.18 -5.78 4.69
CA GLU A 82 -11.27 -4.63 4.74
C GLU A 82 -9.84 -5.14 4.97
N ILE A 83 -8.87 -4.45 4.39
CA ILE A 83 -7.45 -4.78 4.53
C ILE A 83 -6.77 -3.61 5.23
N THR A 84 -6.18 -3.86 6.38
CA THR A 84 -5.34 -2.92 7.12
C THR A 84 -3.88 -3.36 7.07
N VAL A 85 -2.96 -2.49 7.49
CA VAL A 85 -1.54 -2.83 7.69
C VAL A 85 -1.41 -4.09 8.56
N LYS A 86 -2.14 -4.14 9.68
CA LYS A 86 -2.14 -5.31 10.58
C LYS A 86 -2.59 -6.58 9.89
N THR A 87 -3.74 -6.57 9.19
CA THR A 87 -4.27 -7.79 8.58
C THR A 87 -3.42 -8.25 7.41
N LEU A 88 -2.82 -7.33 6.68
CA LEU A 88 -1.93 -7.65 5.57
C LEU A 88 -0.59 -8.22 6.06
N MET A 89 0.02 -7.66 7.11
CA MET A 89 1.28 -8.17 7.67
C MET A 89 1.12 -9.49 8.45
N SER A 90 0.03 -9.63 9.22
CA SER A 90 -0.29 -10.89 9.93
C SER A 90 -0.77 -11.99 8.98
N GLY A 91 -1.19 -11.59 7.79
CA GLY A 91 -1.79 -12.43 6.78
C GLY A 91 -3.31 -12.55 6.94
N GLN A 92 -4.00 -12.49 5.82
CA GLN A 92 -5.45 -12.50 5.75
C GLN A 92 -5.92 -13.57 4.80
N MET A 93 -6.89 -14.38 5.26
CA MET A 93 -7.50 -15.44 4.46
C MET A 93 -8.94 -15.08 4.12
N HIS A 94 -9.29 -15.18 2.85
CA HIS A 94 -10.67 -15.11 2.38
C HIS A 94 -11.13 -16.46 1.84
N GLN A 95 -12.34 -16.87 2.23
CA GLN A 95 -12.99 -18.09 1.77
C GLN A 95 -14.12 -17.69 0.81
N GLY A 96 -13.84 -17.81 -0.49
CA GLY A 96 -14.83 -17.49 -1.52
C GLY A 96 -15.92 -18.56 -1.60
N SER A 97 -17.11 -18.14 -2.02
CA SER A 97 -18.20 -19.04 -2.42
C SER A 97 -17.91 -19.69 -3.77
N ASN A 98 -17.12 -19.02 -4.62
CA ASN A 98 -16.71 -19.48 -5.93
C ASN A 98 -15.31 -18.92 -6.30
N VAL A 99 -14.74 -19.40 -7.39
CA VAL A 99 -13.39 -19.01 -7.84
C VAL A 99 -13.31 -17.53 -8.22
N TRP A 100 -14.40 -16.95 -8.72
CA TRP A 100 -14.44 -15.54 -9.09
C TRP A 100 -14.31 -14.61 -7.87
N GLU A 101 -14.94 -14.95 -6.75
CA GLU A 101 -14.75 -14.22 -5.47
C GLU A 101 -13.31 -14.33 -4.97
N MET A 102 -12.69 -15.50 -5.11
CA MET A 102 -11.27 -15.69 -4.77
C MET A 102 -10.36 -14.80 -5.62
N MET A 103 -10.63 -14.68 -6.93
CA MET A 103 -9.90 -13.81 -7.84
C MET A 103 -10.18 -12.31 -7.57
N ALA A 104 -11.40 -11.96 -7.19
CA ALA A 104 -11.75 -10.60 -6.80
C ALA A 104 -11.00 -10.17 -5.53
N PHE A 105 -10.94 -11.03 -4.51
CA PHE A 105 -10.14 -10.78 -3.31
C PHE A 105 -8.65 -10.66 -3.62
N GLU A 106 -8.10 -11.50 -4.49
CA GLU A 106 -6.70 -11.37 -4.95
C GLU A 106 -6.43 -9.99 -5.57
N LEU A 107 -7.34 -9.49 -6.41
CA LEU A 107 -7.19 -8.19 -7.05
C LEU A 107 -7.18 -7.05 -6.02
N ILE A 108 -8.12 -7.09 -5.06
CA ILE A 108 -8.20 -6.15 -3.95
C ILE A 108 -6.94 -6.19 -3.08
N ALA A 109 -6.41 -7.38 -2.82
CA ALA A 109 -5.19 -7.55 -2.04
C ALA A 109 -3.95 -6.99 -2.75
N LYS A 110 -3.88 -7.07 -4.08
CA LYS A 110 -2.82 -6.42 -4.87
C LYS A 110 -2.91 -4.90 -4.76
N LEU A 111 -4.11 -4.33 -4.93
CA LEU A 111 -4.33 -2.89 -4.74
C LEU A 111 -3.94 -2.44 -3.32
N ALA A 112 -4.38 -3.18 -2.29
CA ALA A 112 -4.03 -2.88 -0.91
C ALA A 112 -2.50 -2.96 -0.67
N PHE A 113 -1.83 -3.88 -1.36
CA PHE A 113 -0.39 -3.99 -1.30
C PHE A 113 0.34 -2.85 -2.02
N ASP A 114 -0.17 -2.37 -3.16
CA ASP A 114 0.40 -1.21 -3.84
C ASP A 114 0.31 0.04 -2.94
N ASN A 115 -0.82 0.23 -2.24
CA ASN A 115 -0.96 1.27 -1.22
C ASN A 115 0.02 1.08 -0.05
N PHE A 116 0.26 -0.17 0.36
CA PHE A 116 1.20 -0.50 1.42
C PHE A 116 2.66 -0.24 1.01
N VAL A 117 3.02 -0.48 -0.26
CA VAL A 117 4.35 -0.14 -0.79
C VAL A 117 4.56 1.37 -0.73
N ALA A 118 3.59 2.17 -1.19
CA ALA A 118 3.68 3.63 -1.12
C ALA A 118 3.82 4.14 0.33
N LEU A 119 3.16 3.49 1.29
CA LEU A 119 3.34 3.78 2.72
C LEU A 119 4.75 3.42 3.19
N CYS A 120 5.30 2.27 2.78
CA CYS A 120 6.67 1.87 3.12
C CYS A 120 7.71 2.85 2.57
N ASP A 121 7.52 3.34 1.34
CA ASP A 121 8.39 4.34 0.71
C ASP A 121 8.33 5.65 1.50
N THR A 122 7.12 6.10 1.87
CA THR A 122 6.94 7.29 2.72
C THR A 122 7.64 7.13 4.07
N ILE A 123 7.56 5.95 4.70
CA ILE A 123 8.26 5.66 5.96
C ILE A 123 9.77 5.72 5.80
N ALA A 124 10.31 5.22 4.67
CA ALA A 124 11.74 5.32 4.40
C ALA A 124 12.20 6.79 4.28
N ASP A 125 11.31 7.66 3.81
CA ASP A 125 11.57 9.09 3.65
C ASP A 125 11.33 9.93 4.92
N LEU A 126 10.69 9.39 5.98
CA LEU A 126 10.47 10.12 7.25
C LEU A 126 11.75 10.65 7.92
N SER A 127 12.91 10.10 7.55
CA SER A 127 14.23 10.48 8.08
C SER A 127 15.03 11.38 7.12
N ARG A 128 14.43 11.84 6.02
CA ARG A 128 15.09 12.60 4.96
C ARG A 128 14.30 13.86 4.63
N ASP A 129 15.01 14.97 4.43
CA ASP A 129 14.40 16.17 3.87
C ASP A 129 14.12 15.95 2.38
N ILE A 130 12.83 15.96 2.00
CA ILE A 130 12.42 15.93 0.60
C ILE A 130 12.26 17.37 0.12
N VAL A 131 13.12 17.80 -0.80
CA VAL A 131 13.00 19.11 -1.47
C VAL A 131 12.17 18.92 -2.74
N TYR A 132 10.95 19.48 -2.75
CA TYR A 132 10.10 19.52 -3.94
C TYR A 132 10.33 20.84 -4.69
N GLU A 133 11.00 20.77 -5.83
CA GLU A 133 11.38 21.96 -6.63
C GLU A 133 10.27 22.44 -7.58
N GLY A 134 9.15 21.70 -7.68
CA GLY A 134 8.02 22.02 -8.56
C GLY A 134 8.05 21.27 -9.89
N SER A 135 6.91 21.19 -10.57
CA SER A 135 6.76 20.41 -11.82
C SER A 135 7.44 21.04 -13.05
N ALA A 136 7.95 22.28 -12.93
CA ALA A 136 8.59 23.04 -14.00
C ALA A 136 10.10 23.27 -13.78
N SER A 137 10.67 22.81 -12.67
CA SER A 137 12.08 22.99 -12.36
C SER A 137 12.92 21.89 -13.00
N THR A 138 13.88 22.28 -13.83
CA THR A 138 15.00 21.41 -14.23
C THR A 138 15.78 21.05 -12.97
N PRO A 139 15.90 19.76 -12.59
CA PRO A 139 16.56 19.39 -11.34
C PRO A 139 18.04 19.79 -11.40
N SER A 140 18.46 20.71 -10.53
CA SER A 140 19.88 21.01 -10.35
C SER A 140 20.42 20.08 -9.27
N PHE A 141 21.02 18.96 -9.68
CA PHE A 141 21.75 18.13 -8.75
C PHE A 141 23.07 18.82 -8.37
N ASP A 142 23.05 19.57 -7.28
CA ASP A 142 24.27 20.01 -6.59
C ASP A 142 24.64 18.95 -5.55
N PHE A 143 25.64 18.14 -5.86
CA PHE A 143 26.19 17.09 -4.98
C PHE A 143 27.02 17.66 -3.81
N SER A 144 26.96 18.97 -3.56
CA SER A 144 27.53 19.59 -2.38
C SER A 144 26.68 19.26 -1.15
N VAL A 145 27.11 18.25 -0.40
CA VAL A 145 26.66 17.92 0.96
C VAL A 145 27.06 19.05 1.93
N GLU A 146 26.46 20.23 1.76
CA GLU A 146 26.48 21.29 2.77
C GLU A 146 25.03 21.54 3.22
N ASP A 147 24.80 21.12 4.46
CA ASP A 147 23.57 21.21 5.25
C ASP A 147 22.73 22.45 4.93
N ALA A 148 21.43 22.26 4.69
CA ALA A 148 20.48 23.35 4.43
C ALA A 148 20.50 24.42 5.54
N VAL A 149 20.85 24.00 6.77
CA VAL A 149 21.05 24.88 7.93
C VAL A 149 22.24 25.83 7.73
N GLN A 150 23.37 25.35 7.21
CA GLN A 150 24.56 26.18 6.97
C GLN A 150 24.35 27.20 5.85
N LYS A 151 23.55 26.86 4.83
CA LYS A 151 23.15 27.82 3.78
C LYS A 151 22.29 28.95 4.34
N LEU A 152 21.35 28.63 5.25
CA LEU A 152 20.52 29.62 5.94
C LEU A 152 21.33 30.52 6.87
N GLU A 153 22.28 29.96 7.62
CA GLU A 153 23.16 30.73 8.51
C GLU A 153 24.11 31.67 7.74
N ARG A 154 24.67 31.24 6.60
CA ARG A 154 25.49 32.11 5.74
C ARG A 154 24.66 33.23 5.11
N ALA A 155 23.42 32.95 4.69
CA ALA A 155 22.53 33.96 4.12
C ALA A 155 22.12 35.01 5.16
N ALA A 156 21.80 34.59 6.39
CA ALA A 156 21.51 35.50 7.49
C ALA A 156 22.72 36.36 7.88
N SER A 157 23.92 35.77 7.88
CA SER A 157 25.17 36.48 8.18
C SER A 157 25.53 37.52 7.13
N ALA A 158 25.27 37.25 5.84
CA ALA A 158 25.50 38.20 4.75
C ALA A 158 24.51 39.37 4.79
N MET A 159 23.26 39.14 5.21
CA MET A 159 22.26 40.21 5.38
C MET A 159 22.55 41.09 6.60
N ALA A 160 23.17 40.55 7.65
CA ALA A 160 23.55 41.33 8.83
C ALA A 160 24.82 42.17 8.63
N ALA A 161 25.58 41.92 7.55
CA ALA A 161 26.80 42.65 7.20
C ALA A 161 26.61 43.74 6.13
N ALA A 162 25.37 43.94 5.66
CA ALA A 162 24.96 45.00 4.73
C ALA A 162 24.21 46.12 5.47
#